data_AF-A0A1H9MHF9-F1
#
_entry.id   AF-A0A1H9MHF9-F1
#
_cell.length_a   1.000
_cell.length_b   1.000
_cell.length_c   1.000
_cell.angle_alpha   90.00
_cell.angle_beta   90.00
_cell.angle_gamma   90.00
#
_symmetry.space_group_name_H-M   'P 1'
#
loop_
_entity.id
_entity.type
_entity.pdbx_description
1 polymer ?
#
loop_
_entity_poly.entity_id
_entity_poly.type
_entity_poly.pdbx_seq_one_letter_code
_entity_poly.pdbx_strand_id
1 'polypeptide(L)'
;MSDFLSNFSNDNYHKTNQKKTPTNEKKEKKLVDSSEVPRQTSKEQITAQDLQRHLAKEKALEPQERRKRSAVNPSRSWEQKDATKADQNTKKRSNPQSVDVEEKLQAERTTRKSSFEVEPEVEFDPTYQQKKRQKQLIIGIVSAVVLVLIGIAIYFMMHVKVPDFTNQSISEAKKWGKDHQVEIVLEQEYSTDVEAGFILKQSTPTGKRIRKKSDLTITASKGADPEEVLILPDFNELSFQEAKDWAKEHLADNLKITKKYSDEIEENKFIAIEFKDKDTVTNTNYRRKDKATISYSKGKETFEKNIDVPDFKEKAKMEVEAWAKKNDISLTINEEPSKLVPTGMIITQSIAPGEKLAKKDEMAIVVSTGEVIIVPNYYNLTQEEAGSVPGMTPIIKQRYNTKVPYGQLISQSLAGGTALGEKDEKTITLIYSLGKPYLADLRGTNESELQKIIYDTFTSKGVTVNYSTYYVDSDQAKGTIVEQSPFGSYMGLSFSVSFGISNGSQYQFNPQPEPNPETPATTQKEALETN
;
A
#
# COMPACT_ATOMS: atom_id res chain seq x y z
N MET A 1 -53.55 11.85 1.31
CA MET A 1 -52.20 12.02 1.87
C MET A 1 -52.19 13.35 2.60
N SER A 2 -52.70 13.37 3.82
CA SER A 2 -53.19 14.58 4.48
C SER A 2 -52.76 14.69 5.96
N ASP A 3 -51.78 13.87 6.35
CA ASP A 3 -51.36 13.65 7.75
C ASP A 3 -49.88 14.06 7.96
N PHE A 4 -49.41 15.10 7.27
CA PHE A 4 -48.01 15.56 7.34
C PHE A 4 -47.86 17.08 7.62
N LEU A 5 -48.91 17.74 8.12
CA LEU A 5 -48.92 19.18 8.41
C LEU A 5 -49.48 19.54 9.80
N SER A 6 -49.72 18.57 10.68
CA SER A 6 -50.38 18.76 11.98
C SER A 6 -49.45 19.06 13.17
N ASN A 7 -48.12 18.88 13.03
CA ASN A 7 -47.17 18.93 14.15
C ASN A 7 -46.26 20.19 14.21
N PHE A 8 -46.54 21.23 13.42
CA PHE A 8 -45.78 22.49 13.46
C PHE A 8 -46.70 23.72 13.43
N SER A 9 -47.30 24.04 14.58
CA SER A 9 -47.87 25.34 14.88
C SER A 9 -47.25 25.91 16.16
N ASN A 10 -46.82 27.17 16.12
CA ASN A 10 -46.29 27.91 17.27
C ASN A 10 -47.25 27.85 18.47
N ASP A 11 -46.74 27.53 19.65
CA ASP A 11 -47.21 28.19 20.87
C ASP A 11 -46.20 28.11 22.05
N ASN A 12 -46.21 29.14 22.89
CA ASN A 12 -45.58 29.20 24.23
C ASN A 12 -44.06 28.91 24.38
N TYR A 13 -43.22 29.69 23.68
CA TYR A 13 -41.75 29.70 23.87
C TYR A 13 -41.29 30.52 25.11
N HIS A 14 -41.80 30.25 26.32
CA HIS A 14 -41.51 31.07 27.52
C HIS A 14 -41.36 30.30 28.85
N LYS A 15 -40.41 30.78 29.68
CA LYS A 15 -40.05 30.34 31.07
C LYS A 15 -39.45 28.92 31.10
N THR A 16 -38.15 28.75 31.32
CA THR A 16 -37.46 29.12 32.58
C THR A 16 -35.97 29.45 32.36
N ASN A 17 -35.51 30.64 32.79
CA ASN A 17 -34.08 30.96 32.77
C ASN A 17 -33.69 32.06 33.79
N GLN A 18 -33.65 31.73 35.10
CA GLN A 18 -33.05 32.58 36.14
C GLN A 18 -32.48 31.79 37.33
N LYS A 19 -31.16 31.92 37.56
CA LYS A 19 -30.41 31.72 38.83
C LYS A 19 -30.38 30.25 39.34
N LYS A 20 -29.29 29.73 39.94
CA LYS A 20 -28.37 30.34 40.91
C LYS A 20 -26.95 29.70 40.88
N THR A 21 -25.92 30.49 41.15
CA THR A 21 -24.74 30.15 41.98
C THR A 21 -25.04 30.56 43.45
N PRO A 22 -24.31 30.13 44.52
CA PRO A 22 -22.93 29.59 44.64
C PRO A 22 -22.94 28.11 45.17
N THR A 23 -21.91 27.45 45.75
CA THR A 23 -20.74 27.86 46.58
C THR A 23 -19.63 26.79 46.58
N ASN A 24 -18.40 27.15 46.98
CA ASN A 24 -17.29 26.24 47.30
C ASN A 24 -17.58 25.34 48.52
N GLU A 25 -17.07 24.10 48.52
CA GLU A 25 -16.50 23.49 49.73
C GLU A 25 -15.46 22.39 49.43
N LYS A 26 -14.64 22.00 50.43
CA LYS A 26 -13.53 21.03 50.33
C LYS A 26 -13.81 19.74 51.12
N LYS A 27 -13.46 18.58 50.54
CA LYS A 27 -12.80 17.40 51.18
C LYS A 27 -12.63 16.29 50.12
N GLU A 28 -11.41 15.82 49.85
CA GLU A 28 -10.61 14.83 50.60
C GLU A 28 -11.09 13.37 50.49
N LYS A 29 -10.20 12.51 49.95
CA LYS A 29 -10.12 11.05 50.15
C LYS A 29 -11.28 10.24 49.50
N LYS A 30 -11.11 8.97 49.14
CA LYS A 30 -10.02 8.00 49.42
C LYS A 30 -9.88 7.00 48.26
N LEU A 31 -8.71 6.35 48.13
CA LEU A 31 -8.59 5.12 47.33
C LEU A 31 -9.43 4.00 47.96
N VAL A 32 -10.07 3.18 47.13
CA VAL A 32 -10.32 1.75 47.39
C VAL A 32 -9.99 0.99 46.11
N ASP A 33 -9.33 -0.15 46.27
CA ASP A 33 -8.99 -1.12 45.23
C ASP A 33 -10.03 -2.25 45.22
N SER A 34 -10.46 -2.68 44.03
CA SER A 34 -11.16 -3.96 43.84
C SER A 34 -11.13 -4.39 42.37
N SER A 35 -10.42 -5.49 42.12
CA SER A 35 -10.39 -6.24 40.86
C SER A 35 -11.76 -6.75 40.41
N GLU A 36 -12.02 -6.77 39.10
CA GLU A 36 -12.77 -7.88 38.46
C GLU A 36 -12.51 -7.97 36.94
N VAL A 37 -12.61 -9.19 36.39
CA VAL A 37 -12.43 -9.49 34.95
C VAL A 37 -13.42 -10.58 34.54
N PRO A 38 -14.27 -10.33 33.52
CA PRO A 38 -14.39 -11.33 32.46
C PRO A 38 -14.62 -10.78 31.04
N ARG A 39 -13.71 -11.15 30.13
CA ARG A 39 -13.90 -11.69 28.75
C ARG A 39 -14.95 -11.10 27.76
N GLN A 40 -14.56 -11.23 26.47
CA GLN A 40 -15.36 -11.06 25.24
C GLN A 40 -15.65 -9.59 24.86
N THR A 41 -15.78 -9.20 23.58
CA THR A 41 -15.85 -10.01 22.33
C THR A 41 -15.00 -9.40 21.20
N SER A 42 -14.65 -10.21 20.21
CA SER A 42 -14.04 -9.77 18.95
C SER A 42 -15.02 -9.05 18.01
N LYS A 43 -14.52 -8.08 17.23
CA LYS A 43 -15.10 -7.66 15.94
C LYS A 43 -14.11 -6.82 15.12
N GLU A 44 -13.31 -7.51 14.31
CA GLU A 44 -12.47 -6.89 13.28
C GLU A 44 -13.30 -6.72 11.99
N GLN A 45 -13.23 -5.55 11.36
CA GLN A 45 -14.04 -5.23 10.18
C GLN A 45 -13.29 -5.62 8.89
N ILE A 46 -13.59 -6.78 8.34
CA ILE A 46 -13.16 -7.14 6.97
C ILE A 46 -13.99 -6.31 5.97
N THR A 47 -13.32 -5.42 5.25
CA THR A 47 -13.94 -4.54 4.24
C THR A 47 -14.24 -5.31 2.95
N ALA A 48 -15.38 -5.04 2.33
CA ALA A 48 -15.87 -5.82 1.18
C ALA A 48 -15.13 -5.49 -0.13
N GLN A 49 -14.12 -6.30 -0.50
CA GLN A 49 -13.49 -6.21 -1.82
C GLN A 49 -13.05 -7.56 -2.45
N ASP A 50 -13.52 -8.70 -1.91
CA ASP A 50 -13.01 -10.03 -2.29
C ASP A 50 -14.12 -11.03 -2.68
N LEU A 51 -15.10 -10.59 -3.48
CA LEU A 51 -16.30 -11.37 -3.81
C LEU A 51 -16.65 -11.34 -5.31
N GLN A 52 -15.68 -11.67 -6.18
CA GLN A 52 -15.97 -11.82 -7.61
C GLN A 52 -15.10 -12.86 -8.34
N ARG A 53 -15.18 -14.14 -7.93
CA ARG A 53 -14.82 -15.33 -8.73
C ARG A 53 -15.41 -16.59 -8.11
N HIS A 54 -16.50 -17.12 -8.69
CA HIS A 54 -16.84 -18.55 -8.79
C HIS A 54 -18.30 -18.72 -9.29
N LEU A 55 -18.48 -19.01 -10.58
CA LEU A 55 -19.71 -19.62 -11.13
C LEU A 55 -19.41 -20.20 -12.53
N ALA A 56 -20.28 -21.09 -13.01
CA ALA A 56 -20.24 -21.80 -14.31
C ALA A 56 -19.18 -22.90 -14.54
N LYS A 57 -19.61 -24.15 -14.32
CA LYS A 57 -19.49 -25.22 -15.36
C LYS A 57 -20.63 -24.98 -16.39
N GLU A 58 -20.70 -25.55 -17.60
CA GLU A 58 -20.29 -26.89 -18.04
C GLU A 58 -20.23 -26.99 -19.60
N LYS A 59 -19.49 -28.00 -20.12
CA LYS A 59 -19.59 -28.64 -21.47
C LYS A 59 -19.73 -27.80 -22.77
N ALA A 60 -18.73 -27.96 -23.64
CA ALA A 60 -18.88 -28.16 -25.11
C ALA A 60 -17.66 -28.96 -25.65
N LEU A 61 -17.70 -29.47 -26.90
CA LEU A 61 -16.72 -30.43 -27.44
C LEU A 61 -16.28 -30.08 -28.88
N GLU A 62 -14.96 -29.95 -29.11
CA GLU A 62 -14.25 -30.03 -30.42
C GLU A 62 -14.62 -29.03 -31.56
N PRO A 63 -13.85 -28.95 -32.68
CA PRO A 63 -12.38 -28.95 -32.82
C PRO A 63 -11.83 -27.86 -33.81
N GLN A 64 -10.53 -27.97 -34.18
CA GLN A 64 -9.83 -27.46 -35.40
C GLN A 64 -9.01 -26.12 -35.40
N GLU A 65 -7.69 -26.34 -35.47
CA GLU A 65 -6.69 -25.76 -36.40
C GLU A 65 -5.97 -24.37 -36.24
N ARG A 66 -4.63 -24.45 -36.42
CA ARG A 66 -3.64 -23.49 -37.00
C ARG A 66 -2.73 -22.57 -36.15
N ARG A 67 -1.48 -23.06 -36.00
CA ARG A 67 -0.16 -22.42 -36.33
C ARG A 67 0.25 -21.16 -35.49
N LYS A 68 1.52 -20.93 -35.13
CA LYS A 68 2.80 -21.11 -35.88
C LYS A 68 4.04 -21.24 -34.95
N ARG A 69 5.07 -21.98 -35.41
CA ARG A 69 6.54 -21.79 -35.18
C ARG A 69 7.09 -22.09 -33.75
N SER A 70 8.37 -22.49 -33.55
CA SER A 70 9.51 -22.65 -34.49
C SER A 70 10.61 -23.64 -34.00
N ALA A 71 11.28 -24.32 -34.94
CA ALA A 71 12.61 -24.99 -34.86
C ALA A 71 12.79 -26.15 -33.83
N VAL A 72 13.79 -27.06 -33.90
CA VAL A 72 15.06 -27.19 -34.69
C VAL A 72 15.18 -28.60 -35.35
N ASN A 73 16.12 -28.76 -36.30
CA ASN A 73 16.48 -29.98 -37.07
C ASN A 73 17.29 -31.02 -36.23
N PRO A 74 17.57 -32.29 -36.66
CA PRO A 74 18.32 -32.60 -37.88
C PRO A 74 17.85 -33.83 -38.71
N SER A 75 17.35 -33.56 -39.92
CA SER A 75 17.73 -34.18 -41.20
C SER A 75 18.25 -35.62 -41.26
N ARG A 76 17.53 -36.46 -42.02
CA ARG A 76 18.12 -37.43 -42.97
C ARG A 76 17.58 -37.14 -44.38
N SER A 77 18.47 -37.19 -45.37
CA SER A 77 18.18 -37.50 -46.77
C SER A 77 19.03 -38.74 -47.13
N TRP A 78 18.82 -39.49 -48.21
CA TRP A 78 18.53 -39.08 -49.59
C TRP A 78 17.56 -40.04 -50.28
N GLU A 79 16.74 -39.50 -51.19
CA GLU A 79 15.97 -40.26 -52.18
C GLU A 79 16.31 -39.72 -53.58
N GLN A 80 16.46 -40.60 -54.56
CA GLN A 80 16.72 -40.24 -55.97
C GLN A 80 15.42 -39.91 -56.71
N LYS A 81 15.50 -39.01 -57.70
CA LYS A 81 14.62 -38.82 -58.88
C LYS A 81 14.96 -37.49 -59.58
N ASP A 82 14.78 -37.28 -60.89
CA ASP A 82 14.42 -38.20 -61.99
C ASP A 82 14.77 -37.57 -63.36
N ALA A 83 14.33 -38.22 -64.46
CA ALA A 83 14.04 -37.65 -65.78
C ALA A 83 15.22 -37.34 -66.73
N THR A 84 15.18 -37.66 -68.03
CA THR A 84 14.20 -38.34 -68.93
C THR A 84 14.98 -38.93 -70.14
N LYS A 85 14.46 -39.67 -71.14
CA LYS A 85 13.16 -39.71 -71.84
C LYS A 85 12.73 -41.13 -72.27
N ALA A 86 11.55 -41.17 -72.90
CA ALA A 86 10.89 -42.24 -73.66
C ALA A 86 11.68 -42.70 -74.94
N ASP A 87 11.24 -43.70 -75.73
CA ASP A 87 9.88 -44.25 -75.88
C ASP A 87 9.78 -45.66 -76.53
N GLN A 88 8.62 -46.33 -76.38
CA GLN A 88 8.03 -47.40 -77.23
C GLN A 88 8.79 -48.77 -77.43
N ASN A 89 8.16 -49.95 -77.68
CA ASN A 89 6.78 -50.43 -77.47
C ASN A 89 6.67 -52.00 -77.40
N THR A 90 5.59 -52.51 -76.78
CA THR A 90 5.01 -53.88 -76.68
C THR A 90 5.58 -55.17 -77.35
N LYS A 91 5.59 -56.27 -76.56
CA LYS A 91 5.15 -57.70 -76.84
C LYS A 91 5.84 -58.47 -78.01
N LYS A 92 6.20 -59.77 -77.94
CA LYS A 92 5.46 -60.97 -77.46
C LYS A 92 6.39 -62.24 -77.38
N ARG A 93 5.84 -63.38 -76.93
CA ARG A 93 6.43 -64.73 -76.64
C ARG A 93 7.41 -65.41 -77.65
N SER A 94 8.24 -66.31 -77.07
CA SER A 94 8.59 -67.73 -77.45
C SER A 94 9.64 -68.12 -78.52
N ASN A 95 10.63 -68.93 -78.09
CA ASN A 95 11.32 -70.08 -78.74
C ASN A 95 12.04 -69.93 -80.12
N PRO A 96 12.96 -70.86 -80.51
CA PRO A 96 14.00 -71.59 -79.78
C PRO A 96 15.40 -71.55 -80.48
N GLN A 97 16.38 -72.27 -79.92
CA GLN A 97 17.64 -72.82 -80.47
C GLN A 97 18.11 -72.49 -81.92
N SER A 98 19.29 -71.85 -82.03
CA SER A 98 20.53 -72.33 -82.70
C SER A 98 21.68 -71.41 -82.23
N VAL A 99 22.89 -71.84 -81.83
CA VAL A 99 23.88 -72.79 -82.39
C VAL A 99 24.61 -72.22 -83.61
N ASP A 100 25.80 -71.65 -83.37
CA ASP A 100 27.06 -71.76 -84.16
C ASP A 100 28.05 -70.59 -83.85
N VAL A 101 29.37 -70.66 -84.07
CA VAL A 101 30.35 -71.76 -83.81
C VAL A 101 31.80 -71.20 -83.91
N GLU A 102 32.73 -71.74 -83.11
CA GLU A 102 34.22 -71.58 -83.22
C GLU A 102 34.76 -70.11 -83.22
N GLU A 103 36.06 -69.78 -83.24
CA GLU A 103 37.37 -70.46 -83.36
C GLU A 103 38.16 -70.37 -82.02
N LYS A 104 38.71 -71.46 -81.43
CA LYS A 104 39.98 -72.20 -81.74
C LYS A 104 41.26 -71.39 -81.33
N LEU A 105 42.45 -71.93 -81.01
CA LEU A 105 42.95 -73.34 -80.93
C LEU A 105 44.37 -73.47 -80.31
N GLN A 106 44.77 -74.75 -80.14
CA GLN A 106 46.12 -75.40 -80.21
C GLN A 106 46.97 -75.45 -78.92
N ALA A 107 47.80 -76.48 -78.63
CA ALA A 107 47.98 -77.88 -79.13
C ALA A 107 49.07 -78.54 -78.23
N GLU A 108 49.30 -79.86 -78.09
CA GLU A 108 48.63 -81.14 -78.46
C GLU A 108 49.07 -82.21 -77.38
N ARG A 109 49.35 -83.53 -77.52
CA ARG A 109 49.43 -84.54 -78.61
C ARG A 109 49.29 -85.98 -78.04
N THR A 110 48.32 -86.77 -78.52
CA THR A 110 48.41 -88.18 -79.04
C THR A 110 49.11 -89.33 -78.25
N THR A 111 48.74 -90.64 -78.29
CA THR A 111 47.67 -91.40 -79.01
C THR A 111 47.50 -92.88 -78.55
N ARG A 112 46.26 -93.41 -78.71
CA ARG A 112 45.84 -94.78 -79.17
C ARG A 112 46.20 -96.09 -78.41
N LYS A 113 45.14 -96.70 -77.83
CA LYS A 113 44.57 -98.07 -78.05
C LYS A 113 45.47 -99.28 -78.41
N SER A 114 45.27 -100.40 -77.68
CA SER A 114 44.67 -101.66 -78.21
C SER A 114 44.24 -102.63 -77.07
N SER A 115 43.30 -103.56 -77.36
CA SER A 115 43.06 -104.94 -76.82
C SER A 115 43.53 -105.32 -75.38
N PHE A 116 42.83 -106.13 -74.57
CA PHE A 116 41.95 -107.28 -74.86
C PHE A 116 40.97 -107.56 -73.68
N GLU A 117 40.29 -108.71 -73.68
CA GLU A 117 39.16 -109.10 -72.83
C GLU A 117 39.54 -110.09 -71.70
N VAL A 118 38.96 -109.92 -70.49
CA VAL A 118 39.06 -110.83 -69.33
C VAL A 118 37.73 -110.79 -68.55
N GLU A 119 37.27 -111.94 -68.04
CA GLU A 119 36.00 -112.11 -67.30
C GLU A 119 36.01 -111.51 -65.88
N PRO A 120 34.84 -111.20 -65.28
CA PRO A 120 34.76 -110.45 -64.02
C PRO A 120 35.00 -111.32 -62.77
N GLU A 121 36.21 -111.21 -62.20
CA GLU A 121 36.54 -111.79 -60.90
C GLU A 121 35.95 -110.95 -59.75
N VAL A 122 35.06 -111.55 -58.94
CA VAL A 122 34.29 -110.84 -57.90
C VAL A 122 35.10 -110.71 -56.61
N GLU A 123 36.05 -109.78 -56.59
CA GLU A 123 36.87 -109.51 -55.41
C GLU A 123 36.06 -108.78 -54.31
N PHE A 124 35.69 -109.51 -53.26
CA PHE A 124 35.02 -108.97 -52.07
C PHE A 124 36.03 -108.18 -51.20
N ASP A 125 36.15 -106.85 -51.39
CA ASP A 125 36.95 -105.96 -50.51
C ASP A 125 36.53 -106.10 -49.03
N PRO A 126 37.36 -106.71 -48.16
CA PRO A 126 37.01 -106.90 -46.75
C PRO A 126 37.05 -105.59 -45.95
N THR A 127 37.64 -104.52 -46.50
CA THR A 127 37.85 -103.24 -45.83
C THR A 127 36.64 -102.30 -45.92
N TYR A 128 35.68 -102.56 -46.83
CA TYR A 128 34.47 -101.73 -46.97
C TYR A 128 33.68 -101.61 -45.66
N GLN A 129 33.54 -102.71 -44.90
CA GLN A 129 32.87 -102.70 -43.60
C GLN A 129 33.60 -101.82 -42.56
N GLN A 130 34.94 -101.78 -42.58
CA GLN A 130 35.71 -100.94 -41.67
C GLN A 130 35.59 -99.45 -42.01
N LYS A 131 35.73 -99.10 -43.30
CA LYS A 131 35.51 -97.73 -43.80
C LYS A 131 34.07 -97.25 -43.55
N LYS A 132 33.08 -98.16 -43.64
CA LYS A 132 31.67 -97.88 -43.30
C LYS A 132 31.50 -97.58 -41.80
N ARG A 133 32.09 -98.38 -40.91
CA ARG A 133 32.09 -98.12 -39.46
C ARG A 133 32.78 -96.79 -39.12
N GLN A 134 33.94 -96.50 -39.72
CA GLN A 134 34.63 -95.21 -39.51
C GLN A 134 33.78 -94.01 -39.97
N LYS A 135 33.12 -94.09 -41.13
CA LYS A 135 32.17 -93.05 -41.58
C LYS A 135 31.00 -92.87 -40.60
N GLN A 136 30.43 -93.96 -40.07
CA GLN A 136 29.38 -93.89 -39.05
C GLN A 136 29.88 -93.27 -37.73
N LEU A 137 31.12 -93.57 -37.32
CA LEU A 137 31.76 -92.98 -36.14
C LEU A 137 32.00 -91.47 -36.31
N ILE A 138 32.49 -91.04 -37.48
CA ILE A 138 32.64 -89.62 -37.84
C ILE A 138 31.29 -88.90 -37.85
N ILE A 139 30.24 -89.51 -38.43
CA ILE A 139 28.88 -88.95 -38.42
C ILE A 139 28.35 -88.83 -36.97
N GLY A 140 28.63 -89.79 -36.10
CA GLY A 140 28.29 -89.73 -34.67
C GLY A 140 29.04 -88.64 -33.89
N ILE A 141 30.33 -88.41 -34.20
CA ILE A 141 31.11 -87.33 -33.60
C ILE A 141 30.63 -85.97 -34.10
N VAL A 142 30.37 -85.82 -35.41
CA VAL A 142 29.85 -84.57 -36.00
C VAL A 142 28.45 -84.26 -35.48
N SER A 143 27.56 -85.26 -35.34
CA SER A 143 26.23 -85.03 -34.76
C SER A 143 26.30 -84.68 -33.27
N ALA A 144 27.21 -85.30 -32.50
CA ALA A 144 27.45 -84.92 -31.11
C ALA A 144 27.98 -83.48 -30.99
N VAL A 145 28.93 -83.07 -31.84
CA VAL A 145 29.43 -81.68 -31.89
C VAL A 145 28.32 -80.71 -32.28
N VAL A 146 27.48 -81.04 -33.27
CA VAL A 146 26.32 -80.23 -33.67
C VAL A 146 25.30 -80.12 -32.52
N LEU A 147 25.03 -81.20 -31.79
CA LEU A 147 24.15 -81.17 -30.61
C LEU A 147 24.73 -80.32 -29.47
N VAL A 148 26.04 -80.36 -29.24
CA VAL A 148 26.73 -79.48 -28.28
C VAL A 148 26.65 -78.01 -28.72
N LEU A 149 26.88 -77.72 -30.01
CA LEU A 149 26.74 -76.37 -30.57
C LEU A 149 25.29 -75.85 -30.49
N ILE A 150 24.30 -76.71 -30.73
CA ILE A 150 22.87 -76.40 -30.54
C ILE A 150 22.57 -76.13 -29.05
N GLY A 151 23.10 -76.96 -28.13
CA GLY A 151 22.95 -76.75 -26.69
C GLY A 151 23.57 -75.43 -26.22
N ILE A 152 24.74 -75.07 -26.74
CA ILE A 152 25.41 -73.78 -26.51
C ILE A 152 24.60 -72.62 -27.11
N ALA A 153 24.05 -72.77 -28.32
CA ALA A 153 23.19 -71.76 -28.95
C ALA A 153 21.88 -71.54 -28.16
N ILE A 154 21.23 -72.61 -27.69
CA ILE A 154 20.06 -72.55 -26.81
C ILE A 154 20.43 -71.89 -25.48
N TYR A 155 21.57 -72.23 -24.89
CA TYR A 155 22.06 -71.60 -23.66
C TYR A 155 22.23 -70.08 -23.84
N PHE A 156 22.88 -69.62 -24.91
CA PHE A 156 23.00 -68.19 -25.22
C PHE A 156 21.67 -67.52 -25.60
N MET A 157 20.75 -68.24 -26.25
CA MET A 157 19.42 -67.73 -26.59
C MET A 157 18.54 -67.56 -25.33
N MET A 158 18.74 -68.38 -24.31
CA MET A 158 18.02 -68.35 -23.03
C MET A 158 18.65 -67.46 -21.95
N HIS A 159 19.94 -67.10 -22.04
CA HIS A 159 20.63 -66.31 -21.01
C HIS A 159 21.22 -65.00 -21.53
N VAL A 160 20.83 -63.88 -20.92
CA VAL A 160 21.36 -62.54 -21.21
C VAL A 160 22.52 -62.18 -20.26
N LYS A 161 23.53 -61.46 -20.77
CA LYS A 161 24.61 -60.87 -19.95
C LYS A 161 24.08 -59.61 -19.26
N VAL A 162 24.15 -59.54 -17.94
CA VAL A 162 23.74 -58.35 -17.16
C VAL A 162 24.77 -57.23 -17.36
N PRO A 163 24.35 -56.01 -17.72
CA PRO A 163 25.20 -54.81 -17.70
C PRO A 163 25.69 -54.44 -16.29
N ASP A 164 26.44 -53.34 -16.22
CA ASP A 164 26.55 -52.56 -15.00
C ASP A 164 25.45 -51.49 -15.01
N PHE A 165 24.65 -51.46 -13.95
CA PHE A 165 23.63 -50.46 -13.70
C PHE A 165 23.98 -49.55 -12.51
N THR A 166 25.13 -49.73 -11.85
CA THR A 166 25.54 -48.83 -10.77
C THR A 166 25.70 -47.41 -11.32
N ASN A 167 25.14 -46.43 -10.60
CA ASN A 167 25.01 -45.03 -11.04
C ASN A 167 24.29 -44.81 -12.38
N GLN A 168 23.51 -45.78 -12.88
CA GLN A 168 22.59 -45.61 -14.02
C GLN A 168 21.17 -45.30 -13.54
N SER A 169 20.34 -44.73 -14.43
CA SER A 169 18.95 -44.42 -14.07
C SER A 169 18.07 -45.67 -13.96
N ILE A 170 17.07 -45.65 -13.07
CA ILE A 170 16.04 -46.69 -12.98
C ILE A 170 15.34 -46.91 -14.35
N SER A 171 15.24 -45.86 -15.17
CA SER A 171 14.61 -45.90 -16.50
C SER A 171 15.37 -46.82 -17.46
N GLU A 172 16.70 -46.74 -17.47
CA GLU A 172 17.57 -47.54 -18.34
C GLU A 172 17.60 -49.01 -17.94
N ALA A 173 17.65 -49.31 -16.63
CA ALA A 173 17.55 -50.69 -16.14
C ALA A 173 16.19 -51.31 -16.49
N LYS A 174 15.08 -50.58 -16.31
CA LYS A 174 13.73 -51.03 -16.70
C LYS A 174 13.60 -51.22 -18.21
N LYS A 175 14.20 -50.35 -19.03
CA LYS A 175 14.25 -50.49 -20.48
C LYS A 175 15.03 -51.75 -20.88
N TRP A 176 16.24 -51.93 -20.36
CA TRP A 176 17.06 -53.12 -20.64
C TRP A 176 16.34 -54.41 -20.23
N GLY A 177 15.69 -54.44 -19.07
CA GLY A 177 14.90 -55.58 -18.61
C GLY A 177 13.79 -55.94 -19.60
N LYS A 178 13.01 -54.94 -20.02
CA LYS A 178 11.98 -55.11 -21.06
C LYS A 178 12.55 -55.64 -22.37
N ASP A 179 13.63 -55.04 -22.87
CA ASP A 179 14.27 -55.41 -24.15
C ASP A 179 14.83 -56.85 -24.13
N HIS A 180 15.21 -57.37 -22.95
CA HIS A 180 15.81 -58.70 -22.78
C HIS A 180 14.91 -59.73 -22.08
N GLN A 181 13.65 -59.38 -21.79
CA GLN A 181 12.68 -60.23 -21.06
C GLN A 181 13.15 -60.62 -19.65
N VAL A 182 13.74 -59.68 -18.91
CA VAL A 182 14.12 -59.81 -17.49
C VAL A 182 13.22 -58.89 -16.67
N GLU A 183 12.68 -59.40 -15.56
CA GLU A 183 11.85 -58.60 -14.66
C GLU A 183 12.72 -57.79 -13.70
N ILE A 184 12.41 -56.51 -13.49
CA ILE A 184 13.25 -55.59 -12.71
C ILE A 184 12.53 -55.28 -11.39
N VAL A 185 12.95 -55.97 -10.32
CA VAL A 185 12.45 -55.75 -8.97
C VAL A 185 13.16 -54.53 -8.38
N LEU A 186 12.40 -53.51 -8.00
CA LEU A 186 12.94 -52.23 -7.52
C LEU A 186 12.83 -52.13 -5.99
N GLU A 187 13.96 -52.28 -5.32
CA GLU A 187 14.14 -51.92 -3.91
C GLU A 187 14.65 -50.47 -3.81
N GLN A 188 14.44 -49.83 -2.65
CA GLN A 188 14.78 -48.41 -2.47
C GLN A 188 15.32 -48.09 -1.07
N GLU A 189 16.57 -47.64 -1.03
CA GLU A 189 17.37 -47.31 0.16
C GLU A 189 17.69 -45.79 0.14
N TYR A 190 17.91 -45.16 1.31
CA TYR A 190 18.40 -43.77 1.35
C TYR A 190 19.93 -43.75 1.19
N SER A 191 20.47 -42.74 0.53
CA SER A 191 21.93 -42.57 0.36
C SER A 191 22.27 -41.11 0.04
N THR A 192 23.34 -40.63 0.67
CA THR A 192 24.00 -39.34 0.38
C THR A 192 24.83 -39.36 -0.91
N ASP A 193 25.33 -40.53 -1.30
CA ASP A 193 26.44 -40.64 -2.26
C ASP A 193 25.95 -40.78 -3.71
N VAL A 194 24.67 -41.15 -3.89
CA VAL A 194 24.04 -41.40 -5.18
C VAL A 194 22.70 -40.68 -5.23
N GLU A 195 22.49 -39.89 -6.28
CA GLU A 195 21.30 -39.06 -6.47
C GLU A 195 19.99 -39.89 -6.54
N ALA A 196 18.88 -39.30 -6.09
CA ALA A 196 17.57 -39.95 -6.08
C ALA A 196 17.15 -40.41 -7.49
N GLY A 197 16.79 -41.69 -7.62
CA GLY A 197 16.40 -42.29 -8.90
C GLY A 197 17.52 -42.97 -9.70
N PHE A 198 18.76 -42.94 -9.18
CA PHE A 198 19.87 -43.74 -9.68
C PHE A 198 20.06 -45.02 -8.85
N ILE A 199 20.74 -46.02 -9.42
CA ILE A 199 20.88 -47.36 -8.84
C ILE A 199 22.16 -47.46 -8.01
N LEU A 200 22.00 -47.82 -6.73
CA LEU A 200 23.08 -48.06 -5.76
C LEU A 200 23.76 -49.42 -6.00
N LYS A 201 22.94 -50.48 -6.11
CA LYS A 201 23.38 -51.89 -6.06
C LYS A 201 22.49 -52.73 -6.98
N GLN A 202 23.03 -53.83 -7.50
CA GLN A 202 22.30 -54.84 -8.27
C GLN A 202 22.61 -56.24 -7.72
N SER A 203 21.59 -57.10 -7.56
CA SER A 203 21.77 -58.41 -6.92
C SER A 203 22.63 -59.39 -7.72
N THR A 204 22.61 -59.28 -9.05
CA THR A 204 23.54 -59.98 -9.94
C THR A 204 24.66 -59.03 -10.37
N PRO A 205 25.93 -59.27 -10.01
CA PRO A 205 27.04 -58.40 -10.41
C PRO A 205 27.26 -58.40 -11.93
N THR A 206 27.80 -57.28 -12.42
CA THR A 206 28.04 -57.01 -13.84
C THR A 206 28.72 -58.16 -14.56
N GLY A 207 28.27 -58.44 -15.78
CA GLY A 207 28.85 -59.42 -16.69
C GLY A 207 28.49 -60.89 -16.44
N LYS A 208 27.84 -61.23 -15.32
CA LYS A 208 27.20 -62.56 -15.17
C LYS A 208 26.03 -62.72 -16.17
N ARG A 209 25.62 -63.97 -16.40
CA ARG A 209 24.49 -64.32 -17.27
C ARG A 209 23.30 -64.82 -16.46
N ILE A 210 22.12 -64.23 -16.69
CA ILE A 210 20.85 -64.60 -16.06
C ILE A 210 19.86 -65.10 -17.11
N ARG A 211 18.85 -65.87 -16.71
CA ARG A 211 17.84 -66.42 -17.61
C ARG A 211 16.86 -65.33 -18.05
N LYS A 212 16.35 -65.44 -19.28
CA LYS A 212 15.11 -64.75 -19.65
C LYS A 212 13.97 -65.25 -18.76
N LYS A 213 13.09 -64.35 -18.33
CA LYS A 213 12.07 -64.53 -17.30
C LYS A 213 12.65 -64.91 -15.93
N SER A 214 13.76 -64.29 -15.57
CA SER A 214 14.23 -64.23 -14.18
C SER A 214 14.24 -62.79 -13.69
N ASP A 215 14.30 -62.64 -12.38
CA ASP A 215 14.20 -61.36 -11.69
C ASP A 215 15.61 -60.79 -11.44
N LEU A 216 15.78 -59.50 -11.70
CA LEU A 216 16.97 -58.75 -11.33
C LEU A 216 16.57 -57.65 -10.35
N THR A 217 16.86 -57.89 -9.06
CA THR A 217 16.72 -56.89 -8.01
C THR A 217 17.74 -55.79 -8.19
N ILE A 218 17.27 -54.55 -8.26
CA ILE A 218 18.08 -53.33 -8.19
C ILE A 218 17.66 -52.54 -6.95
N THR A 219 18.65 -52.14 -6.15
CA THR A 219 18.44 -51.22 -5.03
C THR A 219 18.77 -49.82 -5.53
N ALA A 220 17.78 -48.92 -5.53
CA ALA A 220 17.95 -47.54 -5.99
C ALA A 220 17.97 -46.54 -4.83
N SER A 221 18.66 -45.42 -5.04
CA SER A 221 18.70 -44.32 -4.08
C SER A 221 17.37 -43.55 -4.08
N LYS A 222 16.88 -43.25 -2.87
CA LYS A 222 15.85 -42.24 -2.60
C LYS A 222 16.43 -40.82 -2.44
N GLY A 223 17.75 -40.66 -2.55
CA GLY A 223 18.48 -39.50 -2.05
C GLY A 223 18.76 -39.61 -0.55
N ALA A 224 19.29 -38.54 0.03
CA ALA A 224 19.58 -38.47 1.46
C ALA A 224 18.29 -38.42 2.30
N ASP A 225 18.32 -38.93 3.54
CA ASP A 225 17.12 -39.16 4.35
C ASP A 225 16.45 -37.82 4.77
N PRO A 226 15.18 -37.57 4.42
CA PRO A 226 14.48 -36.32 4.76
C PRO A 226 14.21 -36.14 6.27
N GLU A 227 14.19 -37.21 7.06
CA GLU A 227 13.94 -37.18 8.51
C GLU A 227 15.22 -37.05 9.35
N GLU A 228 16.39 -37.14 8.71
CA GLU A 228 17.70 -36.96 9.35
C GLU A 228 17.85 -35.56 9.94
N VAL A 229 18.26 -35.50 11.21
CA VAL A 229 18.53 -34.25 11.94
C VAL A 229 19.94 -33.76 11.60
N LEU A 230 20.04 -32.55 11.06
CA LEU A 230 21.30 -31.89 10.74
C LEU A 230 21.63 -30.87 11.83
N ILE A 231 22.81 -30.99 12.44
CA ILE A 231 23.29 -30.04 13.45
C ILE A 231 23.66 -28.75 12.73
N LEU A 232 22.91 -27.67 12.97
CA LEU A 232 23.21 -26.37 12.38
C LEU A 232 24.43 -25.73 13.06
N PRO A 233 25.46 -25.28 12.31
CA PRO A 233 26.59 -24.53 12.86
C PRO A 233 26.18 -23.11 13.26
N ASP A 234 27.07 -22.39 13.95
CA ASP A 234 26.84 -20.97 14.22
C ASP A 234 27.10 -20.13 12.95
N PHE A 235 26.01 -19.75 12.29
CA PHE A 235 26.04 -18.90 11.10
C PHE A 235 26.51 -17.46 11.35
N ASN A 236 26.72 -17.04 12.60
CA ASN A 236 27.39 -15.77 12.92
C ASN A 236 28.90 -15.80 12.64
N GLU A 237 29.53 -16.97 12.80
CA GLU A 237 30.96 -17.17 12.57
C GLU A 237 31.27 -17.48 11.10
N LEU A 238 30.33 -18.08 10.38
CA LEU A 238 30.43 -18.43 8.95
C LEU A 238 30.12 -17.26 8.02
N SER A 239 30.91 -17.08 6.96
CA SER A 239 30.55 -16.19 5.85
C SER A 239 29.38 -16.74 5.02
N PHE A 240 28.76 -15.85 4.23
CA PHE A 240 27.73 -16.19 3.25
C PHE A 240 28.13 -17.28 2.25
N GLN A 241 29.43 -17.48 2.00
CA GLN A 241 29.90 -18.53 1.09
C GLN A 241 30.11 -19.86 1.84
N GLU A 242 30.79 -19.85 3.00
CA GLU A 242 30.98 -21.06 3.80
C GLU A 242 29.66 -21.66 4.28
N ALA A 243 28.66 -20.83 4.62
CA ALA A 243 27.32 -21.30 4.95
C ALA A 243 26.63 -22.01 3.76
N LYS A 244 26.88 -21.57 2.51
CA LYS A 244 26.36 -22.25 1.31
C LYS A 244 27.08 -23.55 1.04
N ASP A 245 28.40 -23.57 1.20
CA ASP A 245 29.19 -24.77 0.97
C ASP A 245 28.87 -25.82 2.04
N TRP A 246 28.67 -25.43 3.30
CA TRP A 246 28.10 -26.28 4.35
C TRP A 246 26.73 -26.85 3.95
N ALA A 247 25.80 -25.99 3.50
CA ALA A 247 24.45 -26.42 3.12
C ALA A 247 24.46 -27.38 1.91
N LYS A 248 25.43 -27.25 1.00
CA LYS A 248 25.63 -28.14 -0.14
C LYS A 248 26.28 -29.47 0.29
N GLU A 249 27.32 -29.43 1.10
CA GLU A 249 28.00 -30.60 1.67
C GLU A 249 27.03 -31.48 2.46
N HIS A 250 26.19 -30.85 3.28
CA HIS A 250 25.19 -31.52 4.10
C HIS A 250 23.89 -31.82 3.34
N LEU A 251 23.82 -31.59 2.02
CA LEU A 251 22.64 -31.81 1.15
C LEU A 251 21.33 -31.24 1.73
N ALA A 252 21.40 -30.00 2.24
CA ALA A 252 20.37 -29.30 2.98
C ALA A 252 19.55 -28.35 2.08
N ASP A 253 19.01 -28.86 0.95
CA ASP A 253 18.37 -28.05 -0.10
C ASP A 253 17.16 -27.19 0.37
N ASN A 254 16.59 -27.50 1.53
CA ASN A 254 15.51 -26.73 2.16
C ASN A 254 16.00 -25.51 2.97
N LEU A 255 17.32 -25.32 3.13
CA LEU A 255 17.96 -24.20 3.80
C LEU A 255 18.29 -23.08 2.81
N LYS A 256 17.39 -22.11 2.68
CA LYS A 256 17.52 -21.02 1.70
C LYS A 256 18.40 -19.88 2.22
N ILE A 257 19.67 -19.84 1.81
CA ILE A 257 20.60 -18.77 2.18
C ILE A 257 20.44 -17.58 1.23
N THR A 258 20.17 -16.39 1.78
CA THR A 258 19.86 -15.16 1.04
C THR A 258 20.62 -13.96 1.61
N LYS A 259 20.73 -12.85 0.84
CA LYS A 259 21.16 -11.55 1.38
C LYS A 259 20.01 -10.52 1.38
N LYS A 260 19.78 -9.83 2.50
CA LYS A 260 18.86 -8.69 2.68
C LYS A 260 19.68 -7.41 2.95
N TYR A 261 19.17 -6.22 2.68
CA TYR A 261 19.82 -4.97 3.16
C TYR A 261 19.60 -4.80 4.67
N SER A 262 20.54 -4.13 5.35
CA SER A 262 20.43 -3.72 6.75
C SER A 262 21.28 -2.47 6.98
N ASP A 263 20.70 -1.45 7.60
CA ASP A 263 21.40 -0.19 7.88
C ASP A 263 22.30 -0.25 9.13
N GLU A 264 22.16 -1.32 9.93
CA GLU A 264 22.86 -1.54 11.21
C GLU A 264 23.96 -2.63 11.09
N ILE A 265 23.76 -3.63 10.21
CA ILE A 265 24.63 -4.81 10.11
C ILE A 265 25.52 -4.72 8.86
N GLU A 266 26.84 -4.76 9.06
CA GLU A 266 27.88 -4.70 8.01
C GLU A 266 27.67 -5.74 6.88
N GLU A 267 28.19 -5.46 5.67
CA GLU A 267 28.04 -6.38 4.53
C GLU A 267 28.63 -7.77 4.83
N ASN A 268 27.96 -8.82 4.36
CA ASN A 268 28.33 -10.23 4.52
C ASN A 268 28.25 -10.79 5.95
N LYS A 269 27.87 -10.01 6.97
CA LYS A 269 27.53 -10.52 8.30
C LYS A 269 26.16 -11.20 8.34
N PHE A 270 25.95 -12.10 9.28
CA PHE A 270 24.65 -12.73 9.55
C PHE A 270 23.64 -11.70 10.09
N ILE A 271 22.36 -11.87 9.76
CA ILE A 271 21.24 -11.11 10.34
C ILE A 271 20.36 -12.04 11.19
N ALA A 272 19.85 -13.12 10.58
CA ALA A 272 18.90 -14.02 11.23
C ALA A 272 18.76 -15.35 10.47
N ILE A 273 18.39 -16.40 11.20
CA ILE A 273 17.82 -17.62 10.66
C ILE A 273 16.31 -17.65 10.97
N GLU A 274 15.50 -17.87 9.94
CA GLU A 274 14.05 -17.93 10.04
C GLU A 274 13.56 -19.32 9.64
N PHE A 275 13.21 -20.15 10.62
CA PHE A 275 12.46 -21.37 10.37
C PHE A 275 11.05 -21.03 9.85
N LYS A 276 10.51 -21.86 8.96
CA LYS A 276 9.12 -21.75 8.49
C LYS A 276 8.15 -22.13 9.61
N ASP A 277 8.44 -23.23 10.28
CA ASP A 277 7.58 -23.86 11.28
C ASP A 277 8.18 -23.57 12.69
N LYS A 278 8.08 -22.30 13.09
CA LYS A 278 8.87 -21.65 14.16
C LYS A 278 8.68 -22.23 15.56
N ASP A 279 7.53 -22.87 15.82
CA ASP A 279 7.18 -23.39 17.15
C ASP A 279 7.71 -24.82 17.39
N THR A 280 8.20 -25.50 16.34
CA THR A 280 8.61 -26.91 16.39
C THR A 280 10.05 -27.16 15.91
N VAL A 281 10.60 -26.28 15.07
CA VAL A 281 11.94 -26.41 14.48
C VAL A 281 12.90 -25.37 15.05
N THR A 282 14.08 -25.83 15.47
CA THR A 282 15.14 -25.06 16.13
C THR A 282 16.52 -25.54 15.66
N ASN A 283 17.59 -24.82 15.99
CA ASN A 283 18.95 -25.15 15.56
C ASN A 283 19.43 -26.58 15.93
N THR A 284 18.84 -27.20 16.96
CA THR A 284 19.27 -28.52 17.49
C THR A 284 18.40 -29.69 17.04
N ASN A 285 17.26 -29.45 16.40
CA ASN A 285 16.34 -30.50 15.93
C ASN A 285 15.92 -30.36 14.45
N TYR A 286 16.53 -29.43 13.72
CA TYR A 286 16.32 -29.20 12.28
C TYR A 286 16.56 -30.46 11.45
N ARG A 287 15.58 -30.89 10.66
CA ARG A 287 15.69 -32.03 9.74
C ARG A 287 15.91 -31.58 8.31
N ARG A 288 16.51 -32.44 7.48
CA ARG A 288 16.73 -32.21 6.05
C ARG A 288 15.49 -31.74 5.27
N LYS A 289 14.30 -32.19 5.64
CA LYS A 289 13.00 -31.76 5.06
C LYS A 289 12.53 -30.37 5.49
N ASP A 290 12.99 -29.87 6.63
CA ASP A 290 12.45 -28.69 7.30
C ASP A 290 12.94 -27.42 6.58
N LYS A 291 12.08 -26.41 6.51
CA LYS A 291 12.34 -25.22 5.68
C LYS A 291 12.80 -24.05 6.55
N ALA A 292 13.98 -23.54 6.23
CA ALA A 292 14.57 -22.39 6.91
C ALA A 292 15.15 -21.40 5.90
N THR A 293 15.15 -20.12 6.23
CA THR A 293 15.78 -19.06 5.42
C THR A 293 16.83 -18.36 6.26
N ILE A 294 18.09 -18.39 5.83
CA ILE A 294 19.15 -17.59 6.44
C ILE A 294 19.25 -16.26 5.69
N SER A 295 19.36 -15.18 6.47
CA SER A 295 19.55 -13.82 5.99
C SER A 295 20.93 -13.33 6.36
N TYR A 296 21.77 -13.06 5.37
CA TYR A 296 23.00 -12.29 5.51
C TYR A 296 22.77 -10.84 5.07
N SER A 297 23.62 -9.92 5.50
CA SER A 297 23.54 -8.52 5.15
C SER A 297 24.19 -8.22 3.79
N LYS A 298 23.58 -7.29 3.05
CA LYS A 298 24.14 -6.55 1.91
C LYS A 298 24.73 -5.20 2.34
N GLY A 299 24.87 -4.95 3.65
CA GLY A 299 25.10 -3.62 4.21
C GLY A 299 23.90 -2.70 4.00
N LYS A 300 24.14 -1.42 4.24
CA LYS A 300 23.20 -0.31 4.03
C LYS A 300 22.71 -0.26 2.58
N GLU A 301 21.43 0.02 2.38
CA GLU A 301 20.88 0.21 1.02
C GLU A 301 21.40 1.52 0.42
N THR A 302 22.46 1.45 -0.40
CA THR A 302 23.00 2.59 -1.13
C THR A 302 22.40 2.68 -2.52
N PHE A 303 21.77 3.82 -2.83
CA PHE A 303 21.28 4.13 -4.17
C PHE A 303 22.33 4.94 -4.95
N GLU A 304 22.37 4.78 -6.27
CA GLU A 304 23.23 5.57 -7.14
C GLU A 304 22.76 7.03 -7.19
N LYS A 305 23.71 7.98 -7.12
CA LYS A 305 23.43 9.42 -7.29
C LYS A 305 23.23 9.73 -8.79
N ASN A 306 22.02 9.48 -9.28
CA ASN A 306 21.66 9.64 -10.69
C ASN A 306 20.42 10.51 -10.95
N ILE A 307 19.86 11.15 -9.90
CA ILE A 307 18.73 12.09 -10.00
C ILE A 307 19.28 13.51 -10.07
N ASP A 308 19.36 14.08 -11.28
CA ASP A 308 19.74 15.48 -11.49
C ASP A 308 18.69 16.44 -10.90
N VAL A 309 19.13 17.38 -10.04
CA VAL A 309 18.28 18.36 -9.35
C VAL A 309 18.01 19.58 -10.25
N PRO A 310 16.75 19.93 -10.56
CA PRO A 310 16.40 21.15 -11.28
C PRO A 310 16.70 22.44 -10.50
N ASP A 311 16.67 23.57 -11.20
CA ASP A 311 16.48 24.87 -10.55
C ASP A 311 14.99 25.08 -10.27
N PHE A 312 14.64 25.11 -8.98
CA PHE A 312 13.29 25.38 -8.49
C PHE A 312 13.11 26.82 -8.02
N LYS A 313 14.12 27.69 -8.08
CA LYS A 313 13.98 29.10 -7.67
C LYS A 313 12.84 29.76 -8.44
N GLU A 314 11.97 30.48 -7.73
CA GLU A 314 10.77 31.13 -8.27
C GLU A 314 9.75 30.18 -8.94
N LYS A 315 9.92 28.84 -8.82
CA LYS A 315 8.90 27.84 -9.18
C LYS A 315 7.86 27.66 -8.08
N ALA A 316 6.72 27.09 -8.44
CA ALA A 316 5.66 26.78 -7.48
C ALA A 316 6.04 25.56 -6.62
N LYS A 317 5.73 25.62 -5.31
CA LYS A 317 5.87 24.52 -4.33
C LYS A 317 5.42 23.15 -4.87
N MET A 318 4.26 23.12 -5.55
CA MET A 318 3.69 21.91 -6.16
C MET A 318 4.57 21.25 -7.24
N GLU A 319 5.38 22.02 -7.98
CA GLU A 319 6.31 21.49 -8.99
C GLU A 319 7.43 20.69 -8.31
N VAL A 320 7.94 21.19 -7.18
CA VAL A 320 8.97 20.50 -6.37
C VAL A 320 8.40 19.28 -5.66
N GLU A 321 7.22 19.38 -5.05
CA GLU A 321 6.54 18.25 -4.39
C GLU A 321 6.27 17.11 -5.38
N ALA A 322 5.81 17.44 -6.60
CA ALA A 322 5.60 16.46 -7.66
C ALA A 322 6.91 15.84 -8.17
N TRP A 323 7.99 16.63 -8.32
CA TRP A 323 9.31 16.13 -8.70
C TRP A 323 9.93 15.24 -7.62
N ALA A 324 9.88 15.64 -6.36
CA ALA A 324 10.45 14.87 -5.26
C ALA A 324 9.73 13.52 -5.12
N LYS A 325 8.40 13.52 -5.15
CA LYS A 325 7.57 12.31 -5.14
C LYS A 325 7.79 11.40 -6.35
N LYS A 326 8.10 11.96 -7.53
CA LYS A 326 8.41 11.19 -8.74
C LYS A 326 9.76 10.47 -8.66
N ASN A 327 10.72 11.03 -7.91
CA ASN A 327 12.10 10.54 -7.83
C ASN A 327 12.43 9.85 -6.48
N ASP A 328 11.44 9.62 -5.61
CA ASP A 328 11.59 9.07 -4.26
C ASP A 328 12.54 9.90 -3.35
N ILE A 329 12.52 11.23 -3.45
CA ILE A 329 13.33 12.16 -2.64
C ILE A 329 12.59 12.56 -1.35
N SER A 330 13.32 12.65 -0.24
CA SER A 330 12.77 13.09 1.06
C SER A 330 12.77 14.63 1.12
N LEU A 331 11.60 15.25 0.98
CA LEU A 331 11.46 16.72 0.87
C LEU A 331 11.00 17.36 2.18
N THR A 332 11.85 18.20 2.77
CA THR A 332 11.53 19.08 3.89
C THR A 332 11.12 20.46 3.38
N ILE A 333 10.07 21.04 3.96
CA ILE A 333 9.48 22.30 3.50
C ILE A 333 9.44 23.30 4.66
N ASN A 334 10.22 24.38 4.52
CA ASN A 334 10.20 25.54 5.41
C ASN A 334 9.42 26.68 4.74
N GLU A 335 8.82 27.59 5.52
CA GLU A 335 8.10 28.75 4.99
C GLU A 335 8.65 30.06 5.60
N GLU A 336 9.03 31.02 4.75
CA GLU A 336 9.62 32.31 5.14
C GLU A 336 8.95 33.50 4.42
N PRO A 337 8.88 34.70 5.01
CA PRO A 337 8.30 35.87 4.37
C PRO A 337 9.25 36.50 3.34
N SER A 338 8.73 36.93 2.18
CA SER A 338 9.53 37.59 1.14
C SER A 338 8.74 38.65 0.38
N LYS A 339 9.34 39.83 0.23
CA LYS A 339 8.81 40.95 -0.56
C LYS A 339 9.05 40.80 -2.07
N LEU A 340 9.96 39.90 -2.48
CA LEU A 340 10.38 39.74 -3.88
C LEU A 340 9.82 38.46 -4.52
N VAL A 341 9.56 37.42 -3.72
CA VAL A 341 9.10 36.11 -4.20
C VAL A 341 7.62 35.94 -3.87
N PRO A 342 6.72 35.76 -4.85
CA PRO A 342 5.29 35.58 -4.60
C PRO A 342 4.96 34.37 -3.72
N THR A 343 3.86 34.45 -2.98
CA THR A 343 3.39 33.40 -2.06
C THR A 343 3.27 32.05 -2.76
N GLY A 344 3.81 31.00 -2.13
CA GLY A 344 3.81 29.63 -2.66
C GLY A 344 4.91 29.33 -3.69
N MET A 345 5.76 30.31 -4.04
CA MET A 345 6.96 30.10 -4.85
C MET A 345 8.20 29.84 -3.98
N ILE A 346 9.20 29.13 -4.52
CA ILE A 346 10.46 28.83 -3.81
C ILE A 346 11.38 30.05 -3.76
N ILE A 347 11.91 30.35 -2.58
CA ILE A 347 12.96 31.35 -2.35
C ILE A 347 14.34 30.69 -2.54
N THR A 348 14.58 29.55 -1.87
CA THR A 348 15.85 28.79 -1.91
C THR A 348 15.61 27.28 -1.83
N GLN A 349 16.61 26.52 -2.29
CA GLN A 349 16.71 25.06 -2.18
C GLN A 349 18.07 24.70 -1.56
N SER A 350 18.14 23.61 -0.78
CA SER A 350 19.37 23.22 -0.07
C SER A 350 20.42 22.51 -0.93
N ILE A 351 20.01 21.98 -2.08
CA ILE A 351 20.85 21.23 -3.03
C ILE A 351 20.94 22.05 -4.31
N ALA A 352 22.13 22.26 -4.87
CA ALA A 352 22.32 23.16 -5.99
C ALA A 352 21.76 22.57 -7.30
N PRO A 353 21.26 23.40 -8.23
CA PRO A 353 20.78 22.92 -9.52
C PRO A 353 21.92 22.28 -10.33
N GLY A 354 21.67 21.09 -10.86
CA GLY A 354 22.65 20.25 -11.55
C GLY A 354 23.46 19.32 -10.64
N GLU A 355 23.28 19.37 -9.31
CA GLU A 355 23.80 18.31 -8.42
C GLU A 355 22.97 17.03 -8.54
N LYS A 356 23.55 15.90 -8.12
CA LYS A 356 22.93 14.57 -8.22
C LYS A 356 22.59 13.99 -6.86
N LEU A 357 21.30 13.72 -6.66
CA LEU A 357 20.79 12.98 -5.52
C LEU A 357 20.63 11.49 -5.84
N ALA A 358 20.65 10.70 -4.77
CA ALA A 358 20.24 9.31 -4.75
C ALA A 358 18.78 9.21 -4.29
N LYS A 359 18.14 8.05 -4.50
CA LYS A 359 16.80 7.81 -3.93
C LYS A 359 16.87 7.85 -2.40
N LYS A 360 15.82 8.39 -1.78
CA LYS A 360 15.69 8.67 -0.34
C LYS A 360 16.68 9.70 0.22
N ASP A 361 17.53 10.35 -0.59
CA ASP A 361 18.32 11.50 -0.12
C ASP A 361 17.38 12.62 0.37
N GLU A 362 17.87 13.43 1.32
CA GLU A 362 17.14 14.57 1.89
C GLU A 362 17.40 15.86 1.10
N MET A 363 16.33 16.62 0.87
CA MET A 363 16.35 17.94 0.25
C MET A 363 15.42 18.86 1.04
N ALA A 364 15.86 20.10 1.30
CA ALA A 364 15.01 21.13 1.90
C ALA A 364 14.75 22.27 0.91
N ILE A 365 13.55 22.84 0.98
CA ILE A 365 13.15 24.06 0.27
C ILE A 365 12.57 25.09 1.23
N VAL A 366 12.78 26.37 0.91
CA VAL A 366 12.16 27.51 1.59
C VAL A 366 11.13 28.13 0.65
N VAL A 367 9.87 28.15 1.06
CA VAL A 367 8.73 28.67 0.29
C VAL A 367 8.33 30.05 0.82
N SER A 368 8.00 30.97 -0.08
CA SER A 368 7.51 32.30 0.30
C SER A 368 6.10 32.27 0.90
N THR A 369 5.91 32.94 2.03
CA THR A 369 4.59 33.29 2.61
C THR A 369 4.07 34.65 2.12
N GLY A 370 4.80 35.31 1.21
CA GLY A 370 4.47 36.61 0.64
C GLY A 370 5.04 37.80 1.43
N GLU A 371 4.59 39.00 1.08
CA GLU A 371 4.93 40.21 1.82
C GLU A 371 4.17 40.28 3.15
N VAL A 372 4.93 40.50 4.23
CA VAL A 372 4.41 40.78 5.56
C VAL A 372 4.16 42.28 5.75
N ILE A 373 2.96 42.60 6.22
CA ILE A 373 2.58 43.93 6.71
C ILE A 373 2.74 43.96 8.23
N ILE A 374 3.41 44.99 8.76
CA ILE A 374 3.53 45.19 10.20
C ILE A 374 2.36 46.06 10.69
N VAL A 375 1.62 45.59 11.68
CA VAL A 375 0.48 46.31 12.27
C VAL A 375 0.97 47.64 12.89
N PRO A 376 0.45 48.80 12.45
CA PRO A 376 0.81 50.09 13.02
C PRO A 376 0.38 50.22 14.50
N ASN A 377 1.09 51.09 15.24
CA ASN A 377 0.66 51.53 16.57
C ASN A 377 -0.18 52.80 16.43
N TYR A 378 -1.48 52.70 16.68
CA TYR A 378 -2.44 53.79 16.52
C TYR A 378 -2.57 54.67 17.78
N TYR A 379 -1.86 54.37 18.87
CA TYR A 379 -2.02 55.05 20.16
C TYR A 379 -1.84 56.57 20.11
N ASN A 380 -0.93 57.06 19.25
CA ASN A 380 -0.61 58.48 19.08
C ASN A 380 -1.35 59.15 17.90
N LEU A 381 -2.21 58.43 17.16
CA LEU A 381 -2.87 58.92 15.95
C LEU A 381 -4.32 59.33 16.22
N THR A 382 -4.79 60.42 15.64
CA THR A 382 -6.23 60.78 15.68
C THR A 382 -7.07 59.80 14.85
N GLN A 383 -8.39 59.90 14.95
CA GLN A 383 -9.32 59.10 14.14
C GLN A 383 -9.14 59.33 12.63
N GLU A 384 -8.84 60.56 12.23
CA GLU A 384 -8.67 60.99 10.83
C GLU A 384 -7.33 60.51 10.26
N GLU A 385 -6.26 60.63 11.05
CA GLU A 385 -4.94 60.09 10.73
C GLU A 385 -4.98 58.57 10.64
N ALA A 386 -5.60 57.89 11.62
CA ALA A 386 -5.75 56.45 11.66
C ALA A 386 -6.50 55.89 10.44
N GLY A 387 -7.55 56.59 10.00
CA GLY A 387 -8.30 56.27 8.78
C GLY A 387 -7.48 56.39 7.48
N SER A 388 -6.34 57.08 7.54
CA SER A 388 -5.45 57.35 6.40
C SER A 388 -4.20 56.47 6.38
N VAL A 389 -4.01 55.56 7.35
CA VAL A 389 -2.82 54.71 7.45
C VAL A 389 -2.84 53.59 6.40
N PRO A 390 -1.83 53.48 5.51
CA PRO A 390 -1.81 52.47 4.45
C PRO A 390 -1.55 51.06 5.00
N GLY A 391 -2.00 50.04 4.25
CA GLY A 391 -1.74 48.62 4.52
C GLY A 391 -2.74 47.90 5.42
N MET A 392 -3.58 48.64 6.16
CA MET A 392 -4.64 48.11 7.02
C MET A 392 -5.99 48.76 6.69
N THR A 393 -7.10 48.09 7.00
CA THR A 393 -8.46 48.63 6.91
C THR A 393 -9.04 48.90 8.31
N PRO A 394 -8.98 50.14 8.82
CA PRO A 394 -9.42 50.47 10.17
C PRO A 394 -10.95 50.59 10.27
N ILE A 395 -11.54 49.78 11.15
CA ILE A 395 -12.95 49.87 11.56
C ILE A 395 -13.02 50.74 12.81
N ILE A 396 -13.25 52.03 12.62
CA ILE A 396 -13.26 53.03 13.69
C ILE A 396 -14.60 53.01 14.43
N LYS A 397 -14.54 52.93 15.77
CA LYS A 397 -15.69 52.96 16.69
C LYS A 397 -15.42 54.00 17.78
N GLN A 398 -16.47 54.66 18.26
CA GLN A 398 -16.38 55.68 19.31
C GLN A 398 -17.12 55.23 20.57
N ARG A 399 -16.52 55.40 21.75
CA ARG A 399 -17.15 55.14 23.05
C ARG A 399 -16.72 56.17 24.09
N TYR A 400 -17.54 56.41 25.10
CA TYR A 400 -17.14 57.25 26.23
C TYR A 400 -16.16 56.53 27.16
N ASN A 401 -15.25 57.29 27.76
CA ASN A 401 -14.26 56.81 28.71
C ASN A 401 -13.91 57.91 29.72
N THR A 402 -14.02 57.60 31.01
CA THR A 402 -13.79 58.59 32.08
C THR A 402 -12.31 58.86 32.39
N LYS A 403 -11.39 58.06 31.83
CA LYS A 403 -9.94 58.15 32.02
C LYS A 403 -9.18 58.61 30.76
N VAL A 404 -9.62 58.17 29.58
CA VAL A 404 -8.96 58.50 28.30
C VAL A 404 -9.53 59.81 27.73
N PRO A 405 -8.71 60.85 27.50
CA PRO A 405 -9.12 62.12 26.88
C PRO A 405 -9.90 61.94 25.57
N TYR A 406 -10.72 62.95 25.22
CA TYR A 406 -11.41 62.98 23.92
C TYR A 406 -10.40 62.88 22.76
N GLY A 407 -10.74 62.10 21.73
CA GLY A 407 -9.92 61.92 20.53
C GLY A 407 -8.75 60.95 20.67
N GLN A 408 -8.44 60.45 21.87
CA GLN A 408 -7.39 59.45 22.07
C GLN A 408 -7.90 58.00 21.93
N LEU A 409 -7.01 57.09 21.54
CA LEU A 409 -7.30 55.67 21.39
C LEU A 409 -7.51 55.00 22.77
N ILE A 410 -8.62 54.27 22.92
CA ILE A 410 -8.91 53.39 24.07
C ILE A 410 -8.29 52.02 23.83
N SER A 411 -8.43 51.45 22.63
CA SER A 411 -7.86 50.16 22.26
C SER A 411 -7.81 49.95 20.74
N GLN A 412 -6.87 49.10 20.30
CA GLN A 412 -6.81 48.51 18.96
C GLN A 412 -6.93 46.98 19.08
N SER A 413 -7.58 46.31 18.11
CA SER A 413 -7.86 44.87 18.19
C SER A 413 -6.65 43.96 17.95
N LEU A 414 -5.64 44.46 17.22
CA LEU A 414 -4.36 43.78 16.96
C LEU A 414 -3.24 44.60 17.60
N ALA A 415 -2.21 43.95 18.14
CA ALA A 415 -1.10 44.65 18.78
C ALA A 415 -0.21 45.35 17.73
N GLY A 416 0.25 46.57 18.04
CA GLY A 416 1.25 47.25 17.20
C GLY A 416 2.56 46.46 17.15
N GLY A 417 3.14 46.33 15.96
CA GLY A 417 4.33 45.50 15.72
C GLY A 417 4.04 44.04 15.37
N THR A 418 2.78 43.57 15.41
CA THR A 418 2.42 42.24 14.91
C THR A 418 2.69 42.14 13.40
N ALA A 419 3.31 41.03 12.98
CA ALA A 419 3.48 40.67 11.58
C ALA A 419 2.23 39.96 11.05
N LEU A 420 1.67 40.45 9.94
CA LEU A 420 0.56 39.83 9.20
C LEU A 420 1.05 39.43 7.80
N GLY A 421 0.92 38.17 7.43
CA GLY A 421 1.20 37.67 6.08
C GLY A 421 0.05 37.94 5.11
N GLU A 422 0.14 37.38 3.90
CA GLU A 422 -0.91 37.56 2.89
C GLU A 422 -2.25 36.88 3.24
N LYS A 423 -2.19 35.79 4.03
CA LYS A 423 -3.36 35.00 4.47
C LYS A 423 -4.13 35.63 5.64
N ASP A 424 -3.57 36.62 6.32
CA ASP A 424 -4.12 37.18 7.56
C ASP A 424 -5.11 38.32 7.30
N GLU A 425 -6.07 38.50 8.20
CA GLU A 425 -7.06 39.59 8.09
C GLU A 425 -6.41 40.96 8.35
N LYS A 426 -6.31 41.77 7.29
CA LYS A 426 -5.77 43.14 7.34
C LYS A 426 -6.75 44.18 7.92
N THR A 427 -7.80 43.73 8.61
CA THR A 427 -8.77 44.61 9.28
C THR A 427 -8.35 44.89 10.72
N ILE A 428 -8.62 46.09 11.23
CA ILE A 428 -8.33 46.42 12.64
C ILE A 428 -9.46 47.26 13.24
N THR A 429 -10.07 46.79 14.34
CA THR A 429 -11.03 47.63 15.08
C THR A 429 -10.27 48.58 15.98
N LEU A 430 -10.50 49.88 15.82
CA LEU A 430 -9.96 50.95 16.64
C LEU A 430 -11.10 51.58 17.46
N ILE A 431 -10.95 51.67 18.78
CA ILE A 431 -11.94 52.29 19.66
C ILE A 431 -11.38 53.62 20.17
N TYR A 432 -11.98 54.72 19.76
CA TYR A 432 -11.61 56.09 20.17
C TYR A 432 -12.52 56.62 21.28
N SER A 433 -11.95 57.50 22.11
CA SER A 433 -12.63 58.10 23.25
C SER A 433 -13.43 59.35 22.89
N LEU A 434 -14.69 59.37 23.31
CA LEU A 434 -15.53 60.57 23.38
C LEU A 434 -15.35 61.34 24.70
N GLY A 435 -14.33 60.98 25.50
CA GLY A 435 -14.11 61.55 26.83
C GLY A 435 -15.23 61.17 27.81
N LYS A 436 -15.54 62.08 28.75
CA LYS A 436 -16.61 61.90 29.73
C LYS A 436 -17.99 62.17 29.09
N PRO A 437 -19.02 61.35 29.35
CA PRO A 437 -20.38 61.66 28.94
C PRO A 437 -20.81 63.01 29.52
N TYR A 438 -21.39 63.88 28.69
CA TYR A 438 -21.98 65.15 29.13
C TYR A 438 -23.49 65.08 28.95
N LEU A 439 -24.23 65.23 30.05
CA LEU A 439 -25.68 65.27 30.04
C LEU A 439 -26.14 66.70 29.82
N ALA A 440 -26.46 67.01 28.57
CA ALA A 440 -27.06 68.28 28.19
C ALA A 440 -28.42 68.51 28.87
N ASP A 441 -28.88 69.76 28.81
CA ASP A 441 -30.26 70.12 29.14
C ASP A 441 -31.18 69.72 27.98
N LEU A 442 -32.18 68.90 28.26
CA LEU A 442 -33.17 68.39 27.31
C LEU A 442 -34.56 69.01 27.56
N ARG A 443 -34.67 69.98 28.48
CA ARG A 443 -35.93 70.74 28.67
C ARG A 443 -36.27 71.50 27.40
N GLY A 444 -37.56 71.54 27.07
CA GLY A 444 -38.08 72.04 25.79
C GLY A 444 -38.14 71.00 24.66
N THR A 445 -37.45 69.85 24.78
CA THR A 445 -37.61 68.74 23.82
C THR A 445 -38.88 67.92 24.08
N ASN A 446 -39.29 67.10 23.11
CA ASN A 446 -40.47 66.24 23.22
C ASN A 446 -40.14 64.83 23.77
N GLU A 447 -41.02 64.29 24.61
CA GLU A 447 -40.90 62.93 25.20
C GLU A 447 -40.67 61.85 24.13
N SER A 448 -41.28 61.96 22.95
CA SER A 448 -41.13 60.98 21.86
C SER A 448 -39.72 60.88 21.29
N GLU A 449 -38.91 61.94 21.39
CA GLU A 449 -37.51 61.92 20.97
C GLU A 449 -36.57 61.40 22.08
N LEU A 450 -36.99 61.42 23.34
CA LEU A 450 -36.14 61.13 24.50
C LEU A 450 -35.44 59.78 24.40
N GLN A 451 -36.17 58.70 24.07
CA GLN A 451 -35.59 57.36 23.94
C GLN A 451 -34.51 57.31 22.85
N LYS A 452 -34.72 58.00 21.72
CA LYS A 452 -33.77 58.12 20.62
C LYS A 452 -32.55 58.95 21.03
N ILE A 453 -32.75 60.10 21.67
CA ILE A 453 -31.67 60.96 22.18
C ILE A 453 -30.78 60.19 23.15
N ILE A 454 -31.36 59.47 24.13
CA ILE A 454 -30.60 58.67 25.09
C ILE A 454 -29.84 57.52 24.39
N TYR A 455 -30.45 56.84 23.41
CA TYR A 455 -29.79 55.77 22.67
C TYR A 455 -28.63 56.27 21.78
N ASP A 456 -28.89 57.26 20.93
CA ASP A 456 -27.92 57.82 19.97
C ASP A 456 -26.79 58.59 20.67
N THR A 457 -27.09 59.23 21.80
CA THR A 457 -26.08 60.01 22.55
C THR A 457 -25.27 59.12 23.48
N PHE A 458 -25.89 58.19 24.21
CA PHE A 458 -25.22 57.46 25.31
C PHE A 458 -25.17 55.94 25.11
N THR A 459 -26.31 55.26 24.91
CA THR A 459 -26.37 53.79 24.96
C THR A 459 -25.59 53.13 23.83
N SER A 460 -25.72 53.62 22.60
CA SER A 460 -24.95 53.17 21.42
C SER A 460 -23.43 53.33 21.59
N LYS A 461 -23.00 54.39 22.28
CA LYS A 461 -21.60 54.68 22.63
C LYS A 461 -21.17 54.01 23.94
N GLY A 462 -22.01 53.14 24.48
CA GLY A 462 -21.67 52.19 25.55
C GLY A 462 -21.74 52.73 26.97
N VAL A 463 -22.63 53.70 27.23
CA VAL A 463 -22.97 54.24 28.55
C VAL A 463 -24.33 53.69 28.99
N THR A 464 -24.46 53.27 30.25
CA THR A 464 -25.73 52.79 30.81
C THR A 464 -26.52 53.97 31.38
N VAL A 465 -27.63 54.33 30.75
CA VAL A 465 -28.56 55.35 31.26
C VAL A 465 -29.84 54.70 31.74
N ASN A 466 -30.15 54.87 33.03
CA ASN A 466 -31.45 54.52 33.58
C ASN A 466 -32.26 55.81 33.67
N TYR A 467 -33.43 55.90 33.05
CA TYR A 467 -34.26 57.10 33.18
C TYR A 467 -35.66 56.80 33.69
N SER A 468 -36.24 57.77 34.40
CA SER A 468 -37.63 57.78 34.83
C SER A 468 -38.35 59.01 34.29
N THR A 469 -39.63 58.85 34.00
CA THR A 469 -40.52 59.91 33.58
C THR A 469 -41.65 60.09 34.59
N TYR A 470 -42.08 61.33 34.80
CA TYR A 470 -43.28 61.69 35.57
C TYR A 470 -43.96 62.88 34.90
N TYR A 471 -45.24 63.11 35.20
CA TYR A 471 -46.02 64.19 34.60
C TYR A 471 -46.27 65.32 35.61
N VAL A 472 -46.23 66.56 35.13
CA VAL A 472 -46.46 67.79 35.89
C VAL A 472 -47.33 68.75 35.08
N ASP A 473 -48.07 69.62 35.76
CA ASP A 473 -48.89 70.65 35.12
C ASP A 473 -48.03 71.86 34.76
N SER A 474 -48.11 72.30 33.51
CA SER A 474 -47.28 73.38 32.96
C SER A 474 -47.99 74.08 31.80
N ASP A 475 -47.60 75.32 31.53
CA ASP A 475 -48.05 76.11 30.38
C ASP A 475 -47.51 75.57 29.04
N GLN A 476 -46.41 74.81 29.06
CA GLN A 476 -45.79 74.21 27.89
C GLN A 476 -46.68 73.14 27.25
N ALA A 477 -46.48 72.90 25.94
CA ALA A 477 -47.23 71.90 25.19
C ALA A 477 -47.15 70.49 25.82
N LYS A 478 -48.23 69.71 25.69
CA LYS A 478 -48.29 68.36 26.23
C LYS A 478 -47.19 67.47 25.63
N GLY A 479 -46.47 66.74 26.48
CA GLY A 479 -45.35 65.90 26.06
C GLY A 479 -44.01 66.64 25.94
N THR A 480 -43.95 67.95 26.23
CA THR A 480 -42.68 68.68 26.37
C THR A 480 -42.03 68.36 27.72
N ILE A 481 -40.72 68.07 27.72
CA ILE A 481 -39.92 67.94 28.94
C ILE A 481 -39.74 69.33 29.57
N VAL A 482 -40.16 69.50 30.81
CA VAL A 482 -40.11 70.78 31.55
C VAL A 482 -39.22 70.72 32.78
N GLU A 483 -39.07 69.55 33.39
CA GLU A 483 -38.10 69.30 34.45
C GLU A 483 -37.10 68.22 34.03
N GLN A 484 -35.85 68.36 34.47
CA GLN A 484 -34.80 67.36 34.32
C GLN A 484 -33.90 67.38 35.55
N SER A 485 -33.47 66.22 36.04
CA SER A 485 -32.41 66.13 37.05
C SER A 485 -31.62 64.82 36.92
N PRO A 486 -30.27 64.85 36.87
CA PRO A 486 -29.42 66.02 36.72
C PRO A 486 -29.39 66.56 35.27
N PHE A 487 -28.87 67.77 35.08
CA PHE A 487 -28.60 68.38 33.77
C PHE A 487 -27.30 69.21 33.81
N GLY A 488 -26.77 69.57 32.64
CA GLY A 488 -25.62 70.47 32.50
C GLY A 488 -24.30 69.93 33.08
N SER A 489 -24.15 68.61 33.20
CA SER A 489 -23.05 68.00 33.99
C SER A 489 -22.39 66.79 33.32
N TYR A 490 -21.13 66.54 33.67
CA TYR A 490 -20.40 65.35 33.24
C TYR A 490 -20.77 64.14 34.10
N MET A 491 -21.22 63.07 33.46
CA MET A 491 -21.73 61.87 34.10
C MET A 491 -20.70 60.73 34.14
N GLY A 492 -20.98 59.70 34.94
CA GLY A 492 -20.28 58.41 34.86
C GLY A 492 -20.67 57.59 33.63
N LEU A 493 -20.00 56.45 33.43
CA LEU A 493 -20.38 55.47 32.39
C LEU A 493 -21.67 54.69 32.74
N SER A 494 -22.19 54.86 33.95
CA SER A 494 -23.53 54.46 34.38
C SER A 494 -24.12 55.62 35.18
N PHE A 495 -25.34 56.05 34.87
CA PHE A 495 -26.03 57.09 35.61
C PHE A 495 -27.56 56.94 35.56
N SER A 496 -28.24 57.73 36.41
CA SER A 496 -29.68 57.88 36.40
C SER A 496 -30.09 59.34 36.15
N VAL A 497 -31.22 59.54 35.48
CA VAL A 497 -31.81 60.87 35.21
C VAL A 497 -33.34 60.79 35.25
N SER A 498 -34.00 61.78 35.85
CA SER A 498 -35.45 61.90 35.92
C SER A 498 -35.95 63.07 35.09
N PHE A 499 -37.06 62.89 34.38
CA PHE A 499 -37.68 63.91 33.54
C PHE A 499 -39.13 64.16 33.94
N GLY A 500 -39.49 65.42 34.19
CA GLY A 500 -40.87 65.87 34.36
C GLY A 500 -41.42 66.39 33.03
N ILE A 501 -42.58 65.87 32.62
CA ILE A 501 -43.20 66.12 31.32
C ILE A 501 -44.50 66.91 31.52
N SER A 502 -44.73 67.92 30.68
CA SER A 502 -45.96 68.72 30.72
C SER A 502 -47.19 67.88 30.36
N ASN A 503 -48.21 67.94 31.21
CA ASN A 503 -49.59 67.51 30.90
C ASN A 503 -50.25 68.37 29.80
N GLY A 504 -49.68 69.55 29.52
CA GLY A 504 -50.25 70.58 28.66
C GLY A 504 -51.10 71.58 29.43
N SER A 505 -51.15 72.84 28.96
CA SER A 505 -52.04 73.84 29.52
C SER A 505 -53.50 73.39 29.45
N GLN A 506 -54.10 73.11 30.60
CA GLN A 506 -55.52 72.82 30.81
C GLN A 506 -56.15 73.85 31.76
N TYR A 507 -55.75 75.12 31.61
CA TYR A 507 -56.21 76.21 32.47
C TYR A 507 -57.60 76.72 32.04
N GLN A 508 -58.65 75.93 32.26
CA GLN A 508 -60.01 76.47 32.33
C GLN A 508 -60.31 76.92 33.76
N PHE A 509 -60.00 78.19 34.05
CA PHE A 509 -60.52 78.88 35.22
C PHE A 509 -62.04 79.09 35.03
N ASN A 510 -62.85 78.32 35.78
CA ASN A 510 -64.31 78.45 35.78
C ASN A 510 -64.74 79.31 36.98
N PRO A 511 -65.14 80.57 36.80
CA PRO A 511 -65.50 81.44 37.91
C PRO A 511 -66.82 81.00 38.54
N GLN A 512 -66.85 80.82 39.86
CA GLN A 512 -68.11 80.73 40.60
C GLN A 512 -68.73 82.14 40.65
N PRO A 513 -70.03 82.32 40.35
CA PRO A 513 -70.66 83.65 40.37
C PRO A 513 -70.81 84.17 41.81
N GLU A 514 -70.40 85.42 42.03
CA GLU A 514 -70.61 86.15 43.29
C GLU A 514 -72.04 86.75 43.37
N PRO A 515 -72.64 86.87 44.57
CA PRO A 515 -73.94 87.49 44.76
C PRO A 515 -73.86 89.03 44.74
N ASN A 516 -74.80 89.68 44.05
CA ASN A 516 -74.85 91.14 43.94
C ASN A 516 -75.37 91.82 45.24
N PRO A 517 -74.78 92.93 45.71
CA PRO A 517 -75.10 93.50 47.02
C PRO A 517 -76.03 94.73 46.97
N GLU A 518 -76.96 94.84 47.95
CA GLU A 518 -77.48 96.13 48.42
C GLU A 518 -77.53 96.18 49.97
N THR A 519 -77.06 97.31 50.50
CA THR A 519 -76.97 97.73 51.92
C THR A 519 -78.31 98.29 52.47
N PRO A 520 -78.50 98.66 53.77
CA PRO A 520 -77.50 99.06 54.77
C PRO A 520 -77.69 98.63 56.26
N ALA A 521 -76.68 98.97 57.08
CA ALA A 521 -76.71 99.42 58.49
C ALA A 521 -77.71 98.77 59.50
N THR A 522 -77.28 98.45 60.74
CA THR A 522 -76.92 99.48 61.75
C THR A 522 -76.06 98.92 62.91
N THR A 523 -75.31 99.81 63.56
CA THR A 523 -74.30 99.57 64.60
C THR A 523 -74.84 99.44 66.04
N GLN A 524 -74.09 98.73 66.91
CA GLN A 524 -73.85 98.91 68.36
C GLN A 524 -74.29 97.79 69.34
N LYS A 525 -73.29 97.31 70.12
CA LYS A 525 -73.36 96.82 71.52
C LYS A 525 -74.23 95.56 71.79
N GLU A 526 -74.18 94.88 72.94
CA GLU A 526 -73.42 95.04 74.21
C GLU A 526 -72.98 93.59 74.64
N ALA A 527 -71.72 93.31 74.95
CA ALA A 527 -71.11 93.25 76.29
C ALA A 527 -71.79 92.31 77.33
N LEU A 528 -70.99 91.37 77.89
CA LEU A 528 -71.28 90.49 79.07
C LEU A 528 -72.45 89.48 78.86
N GLU A 529 -72.59 88.36 79.59
CA GLU A 529 -71.71 87.62 80.53
C GLU A 529 -72.05 86.10 80.54
N THR A 530 -71.18 85.30 81.17
CA THR A 530 -71.36 83.94 81.74
C THR A 530 -72.51 83.02 81.25
N ASN A 531 -72.12 81.81 80.81
CA ASN A 531 -72.28 80.60 81.63
C ASN A 531 -71.23 79.54 81.26
#